data_AF-F1D6E4-F1
#
_entry.id   AF-F1D6E4-F1
#
_cell.length_a   1.000
_cell.length_b   1.000
_cell.length_c   1.000
_cell.angle_alpha   90.00
_cell.angle_beta   90.00
_cell.angle_gamma   90.00
#
_symmetry.space_group_name_H-M   'P 1'
#
loop_
_entity.id
_entity.type
_entity.pdbx_description
1 polymer ?
#
loop_
_entity_poly.entity_id
_entity_poly.type
_entity_poly.pdbx_seq_one_letter_code
_entity_poly.pdbx_strand_id
1 'polypeptide(L)' 'MAFISSGYNPDKPMHDRITDIGPRYYEEFYPPVIKKNKGKWLYHEILEPGIVVHVAESGDEL' A
#
# COMPACT_ATOMS: atom_id res chain seq x y z
N MET A 1 -25.37 21.48 -13.90
CA MET A 1 -24.00 21.09 -13.52
C MET A 1 -23.03 21.73 -14.51
N ALA A 2 -21.91 22.28 -14.04
CA ALA A 2 -20.88 22.88 -14.91
C ALA A 2 -19.67 21.95 -15.01
N PHE A 3 -18.98 21.97 -16.15
CA PHE A 3 -17.74 21.24 -16.33
C PHE A 3 -16.57 22.03 -15.75
N ILE A 4 -15.76 21.40 -14.90
CA ILE A 4 -14.52 21.97 -14.35
C ILE A 4 -13.35 21.09 -14.81
N SER A 5 -12.40 21.68 -15.55
CA SER A 5 -11.25 20.95 -16.10
C SER A 5 -10.24 20.58 -15.01
N SER A 6 -9.58 19.44 -15.19
CA SER A 6 -8.42 19.00 -14.37
C SER A 6 -7.11 19.68 -14.76
N GLY A 7 -7.09 20.46 -15.85
CA GLY A 7 -5.88 21.02 -16.46
C GLY A 7 -5.46 20.35 -17.77
N TYR A 8 -6.16 19.27 -18.18
CA TYR A 8 -5.94 18.60 -19.47
C TYR A 8 -6.33 19.49 -20.66
N ASN A 9 -5.52 19.45 -21.74
CA ASN A 9 -5.76 20.15 -23.00
C ASN A 9 -6.17 19.18 -24.13
N PRO A 10 -7.41 19.25 -24.65
CA PRO A 10 -7.88 18.37 -25.72
C PRO A 10 -7.19 18.61 -27.08
N ASP A 11 -6.75 19.83 -27.36
CA ASP A 11 -6.04 20.16 -28.62
C ASP A 11 -4.58 19.68 -28.60
N LYS A 12 -4.03 19.42 -27.40
CA LYS A 12 -2.66 18.92 -27.20
C LYS A 12 -2.66 17.70 -26.28
N PRO A 13 -3.24 16.56 -26.71
CA PRO A 13 -3.55 15.43 -25.84
C PRO A 13 -2.33 14.63 -25.34
N MET A 14 -1.14 14.93 -25.85
CA MET A 14 0.12 14.30 -25.44
C MET A 14 0.95 15.19 -24.50
N HIS A 15 0.61 16.47 -24.38
CA HIS A 15 1.26 17.38 -23.44
C HIS A 15 0.90 16.99 -21.99
N ASP A 16 1.88 16.96 -21.10
CA ASP A 16 1.75 16.55 -19.68
C ASP A 16 1.14 15.15 -19.44
N ARG A 17 1.19 14.27 -20.44
CA ARG A 17 0.71 12.89 -20.30
C ARG A 17 1.76 12.06 -19.54
N ILE A 18 1.37 11.50 -18.40
CA ILE A 18 2.15 10.52 -17.64
C ILE A 18 1.58 9.11 -17.94
N THR A 19 2.38 8.21 -18.50
CA THR A 19 1.99 6.82 -18.79
C THR A 19 2.97 5.81 -18.20
N ASP A 20 2.57 4.53 -18.16
CA ASP A 20 3.44 3.39 -17.84
C ASP A 20 4.10 3.43 -16.44
N ILE A 21 3.49 4.15 -15.50
CA ILE A 21 4.02 4.33 -14.12
C ILE A 21 3.87 3.10 -13.22
N GLY A 22 3.00 2.15 -13.58
CA GLY A 22 2.68 1.00 -12.73
C GLY A 22 1.98 1.39 -11.41
N PRO A 23 1.84 0.43 -10.47
CA PRO A 23 1.30 0.69 -9.14
C PRO A 23 2.35 1.35 -8.23
N ARG A 24 1.87 1.99 -7.17
CA ARG A 24 2.73 2.44 -6.06
C ARG A 24 3.40 1.24 -5.41
N TYR A 25 4.62 1.44 -4.90
CA TYR A 25 5.34 0.34 -4.25
C TYR A 25 4.67 0.01 -2.92
N TYR A 26 4.32 -1.26 -2.69
CA TYR A 26 3.49 -1.67 -1.55
C TYR A 26 4.12 -1.34 -0.18
N GLU A 27 5.45 -1.27 -0.09
CA GLU A 27 6.14 -0.93 1.16
C GLU A 27 5.95 0.53 1.58
N GLU A 28 5.48 1.40 0.68
CA GLU A 28 5.07 2.76 1.02
C GLU A 28 3.89 2.78 2.00
N PHE A 29 3.11 1.70 2.04
CA PHE A 29 1.91 1.58 2.86
C PHE A 29 2.06 0.63 4.04
N TYR A 30 3.26 0.09 4.28
CA TYR A 30 3.47 -0.82 5.39
C TYR A 30 3.40 -0.12 6.75
N PRO A 31 2.65 -0.69 7.71
CA PRO A 31 2.83 -0.35 9.11
C PRO A 31 4.28 -0.59 9.55
N PRO A 32 4.83 0.20 10.50
CA PRO A 32 6.22 0.06 10.93
C PRO A 32 6.61 -1.36 11.39
N VAL A 33 5.72 -2.05 12.12
CA VAL A 33 5.94 -3.44 12.59
C VAL A 33 6.03 -4.43 11.43
N ILE A 34 5.22 -4.26 10.38
CA ILE A 34 5.28 -5.10 9.16
C ILE A 34 6.59 -4.87 8.43
N LYS A 35 6.98 -3.60 8.24
CA LYS A 35 8.22 -3.27 7.53
C LYS A 35 9.45 -3.81 8.24
N LYS A 36 9.47 -3.74 9.58
CA LYS A 36 10.57 -4.25 10.42
C LYS A 36 10.68 -5.77 10.34
N ASN A 37 9.55 -6.48 10.34
CA ASN A 37 9.51 -7.95 10.50
C ASN A 37 9.19 -8.73 9.22
N LYS A 38 9.14 -8.05 8.06
CA LYS A 38 8.87 -8.66 6.76
C LYS A 38 9.82 -9.84 6.51
N GLY A 39 9.26 -11.03 6.30
CA GLY A 39 10.00 -12.27 6.04
C GLY A 39 10.59 -12.95 7.28
N LYS A 40 10.27 -12.46 8.50
CA LYS A 40 10.77 -12.99 9.78
C LYS A 40 9.62 -13.31 10.75
N TRP A 41 8.52 -13.82 10.22
CA TRP A 41 7.36 -14.26 11.01
C TRP A 41 7.55 -15.69 11.48
N LEU A 42 7.34 -15.94 12.77
CA LEU A 42 7.58 -17.23 13.41
C LEU A 42 6.31 -18.09 13.41
N TYR A 43 5.21 -17.54 13.91
CA TYR A 43 3.90 -18.21 13.94
C TYR A 43 2.76 -17.20 13.96
N HIS A 44 1.53 -17.71 13.82
CA HIS A 44 0.30 -16.95 13.98
C HIS A 44 -0.68 -17.69 14.88
N GLU A 45 -1.56 -16.96 15.55
CA GLU A 45 -2.63 -17.51 16.39
C GLU A 45 -3.95 -16.77 16.12
N ILE A 46 -5.05 -17.51 16.12
CA ILE A 46 -6.41 -16.95 16.02
C ILE A 46 -6.90 -16.74 17.44
N LEU A 47 -7.00 -15.48 17.87
CA LEU A 47 -7.46 -15.15 19.22
C LEU A 47 -8.98 -15.26 19.32
N GLU A 48 -9.68 -14.69 18.34
CA GLU A 48 -11.13 -14.63 18.25
C GLU A 48 -11.58 -14.58 16.77
N PRO A 49 -12.86 -14.83 16.44
CA PRO A 49 -13.35 -14.74 15.06
C PRO A 49 -13.08 -13.35 14.44
N GLY A 50 -12.19 -13.31 13.45
CA GLY A 50 -11.78 -12.08 12.77
C GLY A 50 -10.56 -11.37 13.36
N ILE A 51 -9.95 -11.91 14.42
CA ILE A 51 -8.75 -11.36 15.07
C ILE A 51 -7.64 -12.41 15.06
N VAL A 52 -6.49 -12.05 14.51
CA VAL A 52 -5.30 -12.89 14.44
C VAL A 52 -4.09 -12.10 14.93
N VAL A 53 -3.15 -12.78 15.58
CA VAL A 53 -1.86 -12.22 15.95
C VAL A 53 -0.76 -12.91 15.16
N HIS A 54 0.20 -12.14 14.64
CA HIS A 54 1.44 -12.69 14.06
C HIS A 54 2.62 -12.34 14.96
N VAL A 55 3.40 -13.34 15.33
CA VAL A 55 4.57 -13.17 16.20
C VAL A 55 5.85 -13.30 15.37
N ALA A 56 6.69 -12.29 15.41
CA ALA A 56 7.98 -12.27 14.71
C ALA A 56 9.06 -13.04 15.50
N GLU A 57 10.15 -13.40 14.82
CA GLU A 57 11.34 -13.96 15.47
C GLU A 57 11.94 -13.03 16.54
N SER A 58 11.73 -11.71 16.41
CA SER A 58 12.12 -10.70 17.39
C SER A 58 11.25 -10.69 18.65
N GLY A 59 10.13 -11.39 18.64
CA GLY A 59 9.08 -11.30 19.66
C GLY A 59 8.09 -10.15 19.46
N ASP A 60 8.21 -9.35 18.38
CA ASP A 60 7.20 -8.34 18.06
C ASP A 60 5.89 -9.00 17.61
N GLU A 61 4.75 -8.44 18.05
CA GLU A 61 3.41 -8.91 17.70
C GLU A 61 2.71 -7.89 16.78
N LEU A 62 2.00 -8.40 15.77
CA LEU A 62 1.11 -7.66 14.86
C LEU A 62 -0.34 -8.00 15.17
#